data_AF-B6HTF3-F1
#
_entry.id   AF-B6HTF3-F1
#
_cell.length_a   1.000
_cell.length_b   1.000
_cell.length_c   1.000
_cell.angle_alpha   90.00
_cell.angle_beta   90.00
_cell.angle_gamma   90.00
#
_symmetry.space_group_name_H-M   'P 1'
#
loop_
_entity.id
_entity.type
_entity.pdbx_description
1 polymer ?
#
loop_
_entity_poly.entity_id
_entity_poly.type
_entity_poly.pdbx_seq_one_letter_code
_entity_poly.pdbx_strand_id
1 'polypeptide(L)'
;MQFQYSFRDRKYVICGSESVYRERITDVLLAEHALLELSQREEMLHHRATALDKTLAVESDRLQPEKTNSVESTRTELEKTHQQLKEAQVECARKEYALYEATSMLTPYIKKFYDNLRRDPKWFMREELVQDCSDRGGCCSRECGCCAQRCEEEKNLLQRKKGRGHCTTECQCCIGFRGFEFPEEDKEKIRRDFEAKVKYPITGSAYFIKLANWYFCPLKCQKPSNPSKPKSRRYRIFGRGSTDEKES
;
A
#
# COMPACT_ATOMS: atom_id res chain seq x y z
N MET A 1 12.44 20.35 3.99
CA MET A 1 12.88 19.97 2.64
C MET A 1 11.64 19.61 1.84
N GLN A 2 11.51 20.13 0.61
CA GLN A 2 10.40 19.81 -0.30
C GLN A 2 10.91 19.79 -1.74
N PHE A 3 10.36 18.90 -2.56
CA PHE A 3 10.54 18.86 -4.00
C PHE A 3 9.80 20.02 -4.66
N GLN A 4 10.47 20.66 -5.62
CA GLN A 4 9.93 21.72 -6.46
C GLN A 4 10.35 21.50 -7.91
N TYR A 5 9.61 22.07 -8.85
CA TYR A 5 10.02 22.06 -10.25
C TYR A 5 11.25 22.93 -10.47
N SER A 6 12.19 22.45 -11.27
CA SER A 6 13.18 23.33 -11.88
C SER A 6 12.48 24.19 -12.93
N PHE A 7 12.53 25.50 -12.75
CA PHE A 7 11.99 26.47 -13.71
C PHE A 7 12.73 26.43 -15.05
N ARG A 8 13.96 25.90 -15.08
CA ARG A 8 14.82 25.87 -16.26
C ARG A 8 14.70 24.58 -17.06
N ASP A 9 14.43 23.45 -16.41
CA ASP A 9 14.33 22.15 -17.09
C ASP A 9 13.35 21.21 -16.36
N ARG A 10 12.26 20.85 -17.04
CA ARG A 10 11.21 19.96 -16.54
C ARG A 10 11.68 18.50 -16.36
N LYS A 11 12.85 18.15 -16.88
CA LYS A 11 13.49 16.84 -16.64
C LYS A 11 14.04 16.72 -15.22
N TYR A 12 14.18 17.83 -14.50
CA TYR A 12 14.72 17.85 -13.15
C TYR A 12 13.71 18.36 -12.13
N VAL A 13 13.88 17.86 -10.91
CA VAL A 13 13.24 18.40 -9.71
C VAL A 13 14.29 18.79 -8.69
N ILE A 14 14.01 19.87 -7.97
CA ILE A 14 14.92 20.43 -6.97
C ILE A 14 14.45 19.98 -5.60
N CYS A 15 15.36 19.43 -4.80
CA CYS A 15 15.11 19.01 -3.43
C CYS A 15 16.20 19.57 -2.50
N GLY A 16 15.90 20.68 -1.81
CA GLY A 16 16.94 21.43 -1.11
C GLY A 16 17.87 22.11 -2.10
N SER A 17 19.18 21.84 -2.01
CA SER A 17 20.20 22.32 -2.96
C SER A 17 20.48 21.34 -4.11
N GLU A 18 19.88 20.15 -4.09
CA GLU A 18 20.14 19.09 -5.07
C GLU A 18 19.18 19.16 -6.26
N SER A 19 19.71 18.98 -7.46
CA SER A 19 18.94 18.77 -8.69
C SER A 19 18.93 17.29 -9.04
N VAL A 20 17.74 16.70 -9.19
CA VAL A 20 17.57 15.27 -9.39
C VAL A 20 16.74 15.04 -10.63
N TYR A 21 17.14 14.08 -11.47
CA TYR A 21 16.33 13.67 -12.61
C TYR A 21 14.97 13.17 -12.13
N ARG A 22 13.92 13.77 -12.69
CA ARG A 22 12.52 13.43 -12.39
C ARG A 22 12.24 11.96 -12.64
N GLU A 23 12.81 11.41 -13.71
CA GLU A 23 12.69 10.00 -14.08
C GLU A 23 13.11 9.05 -12.94
N ARG A 24 14.21 9.35 -12.22
CA ARG A 24 14.66 8.51 -11.10
C ARG A 24 13.66 8.46 -9.95
N ILE A 25 13.02 9.59 -9.65
CA ILE A 25 11.96 9.66 -8.65
C ILE A 25 10.72 8.91 -9.14
N THR A 26 10.37 9.08 -10.42
CA THR A 26 9.26 8.35 -11.06
C THR A 26 9.45 6.85 -10.98
N ASP A 27 10.63 6.33 -11.34
CA ASP A 27 10.93 4.89 -11.32
C ASP A 27 10.70 4.29 -9.94
N VAL A 28 11.14 4.98 -8.88
CA VAL A 28 10.92 4.54 -7.49
C VAL A 28 9.43 4.57 -7.12
N LEU A 29 8.69 5.63 -7.49
CA LEU A 29 7.26 5.71 -7.20
C LEU A 29 6.46 4.60 -7.91
N LEU A 30 6.81 4.28 -9.16
CA LEU A 30 6.18 3.21 -9.93
C LEU A 30 6.53 1.83 -9.35
N ALA A 31 7.80 1.60 -9.00
CA ALA A 31 8.22 0.35 -8.38
C ALA A 31 7.56 0.13 -7.01
N GLU A 32 7.46 1.16 -6.17
CA GLU A 32 6.73 1.10 -4.88
C GLU A 32 5.25 0.78 -5.10
N HIS A 33 4.58 1.47 -6.04
CA HIS A 33 3.16 1.21 -6.32
C HIS A 33 2.93 -0.21 -6.84
N ALA A 34 3.78 -0.69 -7.75
CA ALA A 34 3.67 -2.05 -8.29
C ALA A 34 3.88 -3.12 -7.20
N LEU A 35 4.88 -2.93 -6.32
CA LEU A 35 5.11 -3.83 -5.21
C LEU A 35 3.96 -3.80 -4.20
N LEU A 36 3.42 -2.63 -3.90
CA LEU A 36 2.26 -2.45 -3.02
C LEU A 36 1.01 -3.16 -3.57
N GLU A 37 0.72 -2.99 -4.86
CA GLU A 37 -0.40 -3.64 -5.52
C GLU A 37 -0.31 -5.16 -5.42
N LEU A 38 0.87 -5.70 -5.70
CA LEU A 38 1.11 -7.14 -5.61
C LEU A 38 1.08 -7.66 -4.16
N SER A 39 1.58 -6.89 -3.20
CA SER A 39 1.49 -7.23 -1.78
C SER A 39 0.02 -7.34 -1.33
N GLN A 40 -0.85 -6.43 -1.80
CA GLN A 40 -2.28 -6.48 -1.51
C GLN A 40 -2.98 -7.67 -2.20
N ARG A 41 -2.55 -8.04 -3.41
CA ARG A 41 -3.01 -9.28 -4.07
C ARG A 41 -2.67 -10.51 -3.24
N GLU A 42 -1.44 -10.57 -2.74
CA GLU A 42 -0.96 -11.67 -1.91
C GLU A 42 -1.73 -11.77 -0.58
N GLU A 43 -1.94 -10.64 0.12
CA GLU A 43 -2.79 -10.57 1.33
C GLU A 43 -4.18 -11.14 1.06
N MET A 44 -4.84 -10.70 -0.02
CA MET A 44 -6.16 -11.18 -0.40
C MET A 44 -6.16 -12.68 -0.69
N LEU A 45 -5.16 -13.20 -1.41
CA LEU A 45 -5.05 -14.63 -1.73
C LEU A 45 -4.87 -15.47 -0.45
N HIS A 46 -4.07 -15.01 0.51
CA HIS A 46 -3.96 -15.65 1.82
C HIS A 46 -5.30 -15.69 2.56
N HIS A 47 -6.03 -14.58 2.58
CA HIS A 47 -7.36 -14.53 3.20
C HIS A 47 -8.35 -15.48 2.51
N ARG A 48 -8.31 -15.57 1.17
CA ARG A 48 -9.14 -16.49 0.39
C ARG A 48 -8.80 -17.95 0.70
N ALA A 49 -7.52 -18.32 0.69
CA ALA A 49 -7.06 -19.66 1.03
C ALA A 49 -7.53 -20.06 2.45
N THR A 50 -7.33 -19.18 3.42
CA THR A 50 -7.77 -19.40 4.81
C THR A 50 -9.29 -19.59 4.91
N ALA A 51 -10.08 -18.85 4.11
CA ALA A 51 -11.53 -19.00 4.10
C ALA A 51 -11.96 -20.33 3.48
N LEU A 52 -11.34 -20.74 2.36
CA LEU A 52 -11.61 -22.02 1.69
C LEU A 52 -11.22 -23.22 2.57
N ASP A 53 -10.07 -23.17 3.25
CA ASP A 53 -9.66 -24.20 4.21
C ASP A 53 -10.69 -24.39 5.33
N LYS A 54 -11.20 -23.28 5.89
CA LYS A 54 -12.24 -23.32 6.91
C LYS A 54 -13.55 -23.91 6.39
N THR A 55 -13.94 -23.57 5.16
CA THR A 55 -15.12 -24.14 4.51
C THR A 55 -14.97 -25.66 4.35
N LEU A 56 -13.81 -26.13 3.85
CA LEU A 56 -13.53 -27.56 3.68
C LEU A 56 -13.57 -28.33 5.00
N ALA A 57 -13.04 -27.76 6.08
CA ALA A 57 -13.11 -28.38 7.40
C ALA A 57 -14.56 -28.57 7.86
N VAL A 58 -15.40 -27.53 7.72
CA VAL A 58 -16.83 -27.58 8.10
C VAL A 58 -17.64 -28.55 7.22
N GLU A 59 -17.32 -28.65 5.93
CA GLU A 59 -18.03 -29.57 5.02
C GLU A 59 -17.62 -31.03 5.23
N SER A 60 -16.34 -31.30 5.52
CA SER A 60 -15.82 -32.65 5.76
C SER A 60 -16.40 -33.29 7.03
N ASP A 61 -16.66 -32.49 8.06
CA ASP A 61 -17.30 -32.95 9.30
C ASP A 61 -18.79 -33.32 9.13
N ARG A 62 -19.44 -32.80 8.08
CA ARG A 62 -20.86 -33.04 7.77
C ARG A 62 -21.00 -34.14 6.72
N LEU A 63 -20.78 -35.39 7.13
CA LEU A 63 -20.95 -36.60 6.32
C LEU A 63 -22.35 -36.70 5.69
N GLN A 64 -22.54 -36.14 4.50
CA GLN A 64 -23.74 -36.29 3.68
C GLN A 64 -23.32 -36.52 2.21
N PRO A 65 -23.78 -37.62 1.57
CA PRO A 65 -23.38 -38.01 0.21
C PRO A 65 -23.82 -37.02 -0.90
N GLU A 66 -24.69 -36.06 -0.57
CA GLU A 66 -25.19 -35.05 -1.52
C GLU A 66 -24.23 -33.86 -1.70
N LYS A 67 -23.18 -33.75 -0.88
CA LYS A 67 -22.22 -32.62 -0.88
C LYS A 67 -20.89 -32.91 -1.55
N THR A 68 -20.67 -34.11 -2.06
CA THR A 68 -19.40 -34.55 -2.66
C THR A 68 -18.94 -33.63 -3.80
N ASN A 69 -19.88 -33.13 -4.61
CA ASN A 69 -19.60 -32.16 -5.69
C ASN A 69 -19.23 -30.76 -5.16
N SER A 70 -19.77 -30.34 -4.01
CA SER A 70 -19.47 -29.05 -3.35
C SER A 70 -18.05 -29.04 -2.78
N VAL A 71 -17.67 -30.13 -2.12
CA VAL A 71 -16.34 -30.31 -1.52
C VAL A 71 -15.26 -30.33 -2.60
N GLU A 72 -15.48 -31.07 -3.69
CA GLU A 72 -14.52 -31.14 -4.80
C GLU A 72 -14.34 -29.78 -5.50
N SER A 73 -15.44 -29.03 -5.66
CA SER A 73 -15.40 -27.66 -6.18
C SER A 73 -14.55 -26.73 -5.28
N THR A 74 -14.80 -26.76 -3.97
CA THR A 74 -14.05 -25.95 -2.99
C THR A 74 -12.57 -26.33 -2.96
N ARG A 75 -12.25 -27.62 -3.05
CA ARG A 75 -10.86 -28.11 -3.14
C ARG A 75 -10.16 -27.62 -4.40
N THR A 76 -10.81 -27.71 -5.55
CA THR A 76 -10.29 -27.19 -6.82
C THR A 76 -10.01 -25.69 -6.74
N GLU A 77 -10.92 -24.93 -6.11
CA GLU A 77 -10.74 -23.49 -5.90
C GLU A 77 -9.57 -23.16 -4.95
N LEU A 78 -9.39 -23.96 -3.90
CA LEU A 78 -8.28 -23.83 -2.96
C LEU A 78 -6.94 -24.10 -3.66
N GLU A 79 -6.85 -25.18 -4.44
CA GLU A 79 -5.64 -25.52 -5.21
C GLU A 79 -5.29 -24.41 -6.20
N LYS A 80 -6.28 -23.87 -6.91
CA LYS A 80 -6.11 -22.69 -7.78
C LYS A 80 -5.62 -21.46 -7.00
N THR A 81 -6.18 -21.21 -5.82
CA THR A 81 -5.79 -20.07 -4.98
C THR A 81 -4.35 -20.22 -4.47
N HIS A 82 -3.94 -21.42 -4.06
CA HIS A 82 -2.55 -21.71 -3.68
C HIS A 82 -1.58 -21.55 -4.84
N GLN A 83 -1.97 -21.95 -6.06
CA GLN A 83 -1.15 -21.73 -7.24
C GLN A 83 -0.95 -20.24 -7.53
N GLN A 84 -2.03 -19.45 -7.50
CA GLN A 84 -1.96 -17.99 -7.65
C GLN A 84 -1.13 -17.32 -6.56
N LEU A 85 -1.19 -17.84 -5.32
CA LEU A 85 -0.41 -17.32 -4.21
C LEU A 85 1.10 -17.53 -4.43
N LYS A 86 1.50 -18.72 -4.89
CA LYS A 86 2.90 -19.00 -5.25
C LYS A 86 3.40 -18.09 -6.36
N GLU A 87 2.57 -17.85 -7.38
CA GLU A 87 2.90 -16.93 -8.47
C GLU A 87 3.08 -15.50 -7.96
N ALA A 88 2.16 -15.02 -7.12
CA ALA A 88 2.25 -13.69 -6.51
C ALA A 88 3.51 -13.55 -5.64
N GLN A 89 3.90 -14.58 -4.88
CA GLN A 89 5.12 -14.59 -4.07
C GLN A 89 6.40 -14.46 -4.93
N VAL A 90 6.47 -15.18 -6.05
CA VAL A 90 7.60 -15.09 -7.00
C VAL A 90 7.65 -13.70 -7.62
N GLU A 91 6.51 -13.16 -8.05
CA GLU A 91 6.43 -11.81 -8.59
C GLU A 91 6.80 -10.74 -7.54
N CYS A 92 6.47 -10.95 -6.26
CA CYS A 92 6.83 -10.04 -5.17
C CYS A 92 8.35 -9.91 -5.09
N ALA A 93 9.09 -11.02 -5.14
CA ALA A 93 10.56 -10.99 -5.14
C ALA A 93 11.11 -10.21 -6.35
N ARG A 94 10.51 -10.36 -7.54
CA ARG A 94 10.88 -9.60 -8.74
C ARG A 94 10.63 -8.11 -8.58
N LYS A 95 9.48 -7.72 -8.03
CA LYS A 95 9.14 -6.31 -7.78
C LYS A 95 9.97 -5.69 -6.65
N GLU A 96 10.34 -6.46 -5.63
CA GLU A 96 11.28 -6.01 -4.60
C GLU A 96 12.68 -5.72 -5.16
N TYR A 97 13.12 -6.55 -6.10
CA TYR A 97 14.38 -6.33 -6.82
C TYR A 97 14.30 -5.11 -7.75
N ALA A 98 13.21 -4.95 -8.51
CA ALA A 98 13.00 -3.75 -9.32
C ALA A 98 12.99 -2.46 -8.47
N LEU A 99 12.39 -2.50 -7.28
CA LEU A 99 12.45 -1.39 -6.33
C LEU A 99 13.88 -1.14 -5.83
N TYR A 100 14.64 -2.21 -5.57
CA TYR A 100 16.06 -2.08 -5.22
C TYR A 100 16.86 -1.39 -6.33
N GLU A 101 16.70 -1.80 -7.59
CA GLU A 101 17.35 -1.17 -8.74
C GLU A 101 16.94 0.29 -8.91
N ALA A 102 15.64 0.62 -8.79
CA ALA A 102 15.20 2.00 -8.89
C ALA A 102 15.81 2.88 -7.77
N THR A 103 15.87 2.35 -6.54
CA THR A 103 16.41 3.10 -5.39
C THR A 103 17.93 3.20 -5.39
N SER A 104 18.66 2.29 -6.04
CA SER A 104 20.12 2.36 -6.18
C SER A 104 20.56 3.47 -7.13
N MET A 105 19.68 3.89 -8.05
CA MET A 105 19.91 5.01 -8.97
C MET A 105 19.63 6.39 -8.35
N LEU A 106 19.19 6.45 -7.10
CA LEU A 106 19.02 7.71 -6.37
C LEU A 106 20.37 8.27 -5.94
N THR A 107 20.48 9.60 -5.87
CA THR A 107 21.67 10.23 -5.27
C THR A 107 21.75 9.85 -3.78
N PRO A 108 22.97 9.76 -3.19
CA PRO A 108 23.13 9.42 -1.78
C PRO A 108 22.30 10.31 -0.84
N TYR A 109 22.16 11.59 -1.19
CA TYR A 109 21.35 12.55 -0.45
C TYR A 109 19.86 12.17 -0.44
N ILE A 110 19.25 11.91 -1.61
CA ILE A 110 17.84 11.54 -1.70
C ILE A 110 17.58 10.15 -1.11
N LYS A 111 18.48 9.20 -1.38
CA LYS A 111 18.42 7.85 -0.84
C LYS A 111 18.37 7.85 0.69
N LYS A 112 19.20 8.68 1.34
CA LYS A 112 19.19 8.82 2.80
C LYS A 112 17.81 9.19 3.36
N PHE A 113 17.10 10.12 2.72
CA PHE A 113 15.76 10.47 3.20
C PHE A 113 14.72 9.38 2.93
N TYR A 114 14.78 8.76 1.75
CA TYR A 114 13.94 7.63 1.40
C TYR A 114 14.08 6.49 2.43
N ASP A 115 15.32 6.11 2.76
CA ASP A 115 15.63 5.05 3.72
C ASP A 115 15.24 5.45 5.15
N ASN A 116 15.50 6.70 5.56
CA ASN A 116 15.13 7.19 6.90
C ASN A 116 13.62 7.17 7.13
N LEU A 117 12.81 7.54 6.14
CA LEU A 117 11.35 7.45 6.25
C LEU A 117 10.90 6.02 6.51
N ARG A 118 11.48 5.04 5.80
CA ARG A 118 11.10 3.62 5.87
C ARG A 118 11.61 2.89 7.11
N ARG A 119 12.39 3.55 7.96
CA ARG A 119 12.70 3.03 9.31
C ARG A 119 11.47 3.02 10.21
N ASP A 120 10.52 3.91 9.97
CA ASP A 120 9.23 3.89 10.65
C ASP A 120 8.30 2.89 9.92
N PRO A 121 7.87 1.78 10.56
CA PRO A 121 6.93 0.84 9.94
C PRO A 121 5.56 1.47 9.61
N LYS A 122 5.26 2.65 10.17
CA LYS A 122 4.05 3.46 9.95
C LYS A 122 4.28 4.63 8.99
N TRP A 123 5.41 4.68 8.26
CA TRP A 123 5.73 5.78 7.34
C TRP A 123 4.61 6.09 6.33
N PHE A 124 3.86 5.06 5.91
CA PHE A 124 2.77 5.20 4.95
C PHE A 124 1.47 5.73 5.59
N MET A 125 1.34 5.72 6.91
CA MET A 125 0.18 6.22 7.66
C MET A 125 0.26 7.73 7.96
N ARG A 126 1.15 8.44 7.29
CA ARG A 126 1.21 9.89 7.36
C ARG A 126 -0.10 10.52 6.88
N GLU A 127 -0.45 11.66 7.47
CA GLU A 127 -1.70 12.37 7.18
C GLU A 127 -1.93 12.59 5.68
N GLU A 128 -0.88 12.93 4.93
CA GLU A 128 -1.02 13.22 3.51
C GLU A 128 -1.35 11.98 2.67
N LEU A 129 -0.79 10.83 3.02
CA LEU A 129 -1.04 9.55 2.33
C LEU A 129 -2.42 8.98 2.72
N VAL A 130 -2.82 9.16 3.97
CA VAL A 130 -4.17 8.84 4.45
C VAL A 130 -5.21 9.70 3.73
N GLN A 131 -4.93 11.00 3.59
CA GLN A 131 -5.83 11.92 2.90
C GLN A 131 -5.90 11.61 1.40
N ASP A 132 -4.78 11.29 0.73
CA ASP A 132 -4.79 10.82 -0.66
C ASP A 132 -5.65 9.58 -0.85
N CYS A 133 -5.52 8.58 0.04
CA CYS A 133 -6.37 7.40 0.01
C CYS A 133 -7.85 7.76 0.19
N SER A 134 -8.16 8.68 1.10
CA SER A 134 -9.53 9.16 1.34
C SER A 134 -10.10 9.90 0.13
N ASP A 135 -9.34 10.82 -0.47
CA ASP A 135 -9.76 11.65 -1.61
C ASP A 135 -10.04 10.80 -2.86
N ARG A 136 -9.34 9.66 -3.00
CA ARG A 136 -9.59 8.65 -4.05
C ARG A 136 -10.76 7.70 -3.73
N GLY A 137 -11.47 7.88 -2.61
CA GLY A 137 -12.56 6.99 -2.18
C GLY A 137 -12.09 5.64 -1.65
N GLY A 138 -10.83 5.53 -1.20
CA GLY A 138 -10.25 4.32 -0.64
C GLY A 138 -10.73 4.01 0.79
N CYS A 139 -10.13 2.99 1.42
CA CYS A 139 -10.56 2.55 2.75
C CYS A 139 -10.48 3.63 3.84
N CYS A 140 -9.59 4.62 3.68
CA CYS A 140 -9.44 5.70 4.63
C CYS A 140 -10.65 6.66 4.69
N SER A 141 -11.45 6.78 3.63
CA SER A 141 -12.69 7.57 3.68
C SER A 141 -13.83 6.85 4.40
N ARG A 142 -13.74 5.52 4.52
CA ARG A 142 -14.74 4.65 5.16
C ARG A 142 -14.41 4.30 6.61
N GLU A 143 -13.23 4.70 7.08
CA GLU A 143 -12.77 4.44 8.46
C GLU A 143 -12.76 2.95 8.87
N CYS A 144 -12.64 2.02 7.91
CA CYS A 144 -12.67 0.58 8.21
C CYS A 144 -11.39 0.04 8.90
N GLY A 145 -10.35 0.86 9.03
CA GLY A 145 -9.11 0.52 9.76
C GLY A 145 -8.12 -0.39 9.02
N CYS A 146 -8.48 -1.02 7.90
CA CYS A 146 -7.63 -2.03 7.26
C CYS A 146 -6.26 -1.50 6.79
N CYS A 147 -6.16 -0.23 6.37
CA CYS A 147 -4.88 0.38 6.02
C CYS A 147 -3.94 0.45 7.22
N ALA A 148 -4.45 0.78 8.41
CA ALA A 148 -3.65 0.88 9.63
C ALA A 148 -3.24 -0.49 10.17
N GLN A 149 -4.10 -1.49 10.02
CA GLN A 149 -3.82 -2.87 10.48
C GLN A 149 -2.60 -3.48 9.75
N ARG A 150 -2.28 -3.05 8.53
CA ARG A 150 -1.04 -3.46 7.82
C ARG A 150 0.25 -2.98 8.50
N CYS A 151 0.17 -2.02 9.43
CA CYS A 151 1.31 -1.60 10.24
C CYS A 151 1.63 -2.57 11.38
N GLU A 152 0.67 -3.40 11.79
CA GLU A 152 0.81 -4.28 12.94
C GLU A 152 1.60 -5.53 12.52
N GLU A 153 2.84 -5.64 12.99
CA GLU A 153 3.76 -6.73 12.58
C GLU A 153 3.17 -8.12 12.86
N GLU A 154 2.43 -8.27 13.96
CA GLU A 154 1.75 -9.51 14.34
C GLU A 154 0.59 -9.89 13.39
N LYS A 155 0.00 -8.90 12.70
CA LYS A 155 -1.11 -9.11 11.76
C LYS A 155 -0.64 -9.10 10.31
N ASN A 156 0.63 -8.78 10.06
CA ASN A 156 1.21 -8.82 8.73
C ASN A 156 1.52 -10.28 8.36
N LEU A 157 0.56 -10.92 7.70
CA LEU A 157 0.65 -12.30 7.22
C LEU A 157 1.89 -12.59 6.37
N LEU A 158 2.47 -11.55 5.76
CA LEU A 158 3.52 -11.67 4.76
C LEU A 158 4.93 -11.49 5.32
N GLN A 159 5.09 -11.03 6.57
CA GLN A 159 6.37 -10.68 7.20
C GLN A 159 7.29 -9.72 6.39
N ARG A 160 6.84 -9.21 5.24
CA ARG A 160 7.61 -8.32 4.38
C ARG A 160 7.64 -6.91 4.96
N LYS A 161 8.82 -6.29 4.86
CA LYS A 161 9.05 -4.90 5.31
C LYS A 161 8.73 -3.88 4.21
N LYS A 162 8.79 -4.30 2.93
CA LYS A 162 8.48 -3.48 1.75
C LYS A 162 7.03 -3.72 1.28
N GLY A 163 6.55 -2.91 0.33
CA GLY A 163 5.21 -3.07 -0.23
C GLY A 163 4.07 -2.66 0.70
N ARG A 164 4.36 -1.83 1.71
CA ARG A 164 3.35 -1.32 2.65
C ARG A 164 2.79 0.01 2.15
N GLY A 165 1.48 0.20 2.29
CA GLY A 165 0.82 1.40 1.80
C GLY A 165 -0.71 1.35 1.83
N HIS A 166 -1.31 2.37 1.23
CA HIS A 166 -2.76 2.50 1.09
C HIS A 166 -3.33 1.70 -0.08
N CYS A 167 -4.65 1.66 -0.19
CA CYS A 167 -5.35 0.83 -1.17
C CYS A 167 -4.92 1.08 -2.61
N THR A 168 -4.71 -0.02 -3.32
CA THR A 168 -4.69 -0.11 -4.79
C THR A 168 -5.97 -0.82 -5.26
N THR A 169 -6.00 -1.22 -6.53
CA THR A 169 -7.05 -2.06 -7.14
C THR A 169 -7.18 -3.44 -6.48
N GLU A 170 -6.12 -3.92 -5.83
CA GLU A 170 -6.02 -5.25 -5.20
C GLU A 170 -6.41 -5.27 -3.71
N CYS A 171 -6.78 -4.12 -3.13
CA CYS A 171 -7.18 -4.08 -1.73
C CYS A 171 -8.47 -4.87 -1.49
N GLN A 172 -8.39 -5.98 -0.75
CA GLN A 172 -9.54 -6.84 -0.43
C GLN A 172 -10.74 -6.07 0.15
N CYS A 173 -10.53 -5.12 1.05
CA CYS A 173 -11.63 -4.31 1.60
C CYS A 173 -12.31 -3.42 0.53
N CYS A 174 -11.56 -2.87 -0.42
CA CYS A 174 -12.13 -2.12 -1.54
C CYS A 174 -12.87 -3.05 -2.52
N ILE A 175 -12.35 -4.25 -2.77
CA ILE A 175 -13.00 -5.27 -3.60
C ILE A 175 -14.32 -5.68 -2.94
N GLY A 176 -14.31 -5.99 -1.64
CA GLY A 176 -15.52 -6.36 -0.89
C GLY A 176 -16.57 -5.26 -0.87
N PHE A 177 -16.17 -3.99 -0.67
CA PHE A 177 -17.11 -2.86 -0.72
C PHE A 177 -17.72 -2.66 -2.12
N ARG A 178 -16.91 -2.81 -3.16
CA ARG A 178 -17.34 -2.67 -4.55
C ARG A 178 -18.14 -3.88 -5.07
N GLY A 179 -17.98 -5.04 -4.44
CA GLY A 179 -18.66 -6.28 -4.79
C GLY A 179 -18.02 -7.07 -5.93
N PHE A 180 -16.93 -6.60 -6.53
CA PHE A 180 -16.23 -7.29 -7.63
C PHE A 180 -14.75 -6.92 -7.71
N GLU A 181 -13.95 -7.84 -8.27
CA GLU A 181 -12.57 -7.59 -8.66
C GLU A 181 -12.55 -6.94 -10.06
N PHE A 182 -11.65 -5.97 -10.29
CA PHE A 182 -11.53 -5.41 -11.65
C PHE A 182 -11.06 -6.51 -12.62
N PRO A 183 -11.57 -6.56 -13.86
CA PRO A 183 -10.93 -7.30 -14.94
C PRO A 183 -9.49 -6.82 -15.14
N GLU A 184 -8.62 -7.67 -15.68
CA GLU A 184 -7.20 -7.32 -15.86
C GLU A 184 -7.02 -6.10 -16.79
N GLU A 185 -7.89 -5.95 -17.78
CA GLU A 185 -7.91 -4.79 -18.69
C GLU A 185 -8.14 -3.46 -17.94
N ASP A 186 -9.07 -3.45 -16.98
CA ASP A 186 -9.38 -2.28 -16.16
C ASP A 186 -8.24 -1.97 -15.18
N LYS A 187 -7.64 -3.00 -14.57
CA LYS A 187 -6.46 -2.83 -13.71
C LYS A 187 -5.31 -2.21 -14.48
N GLU A 188 -5.07 -2.71 -15.69
CA GLU A 188 -4.03 -2.20 -16.57
C GLU A 188 -4.29 -0.75 -17.00
N LYS A 189 -5.55 -0.40 -17.30
CA LYS A 189 -5.92 0.99 -17.55
C LYS A 189 -5.64 1.89 -16.35
N ILE A 190 -6.00 1.46 -15.14
CA ILE A 190 -5.74 2.21 -13.91
C ILE A 190 -4.23 2.37 -13.67
N ARG A 191 -3.43 1.32 -13.90
CA ARG A 191 -1.96 1.39 -13.82
C ARG A 191 -1.38 2.40 -14.81
N ARG A 192 -1.84 2.40 -16.06
CA ARG A 192 -1.43 3.39 -17.08
C ARG A 192 -1.85 4.81 -16.71
N ASP A 193 -3.06 4.99 -16.17
CA ASP A 193 -3.54 6.29 -15.71
C ASP A 193 -2.69 6.82 -14.54
N PHE A 194 -2.29 5.95 -13.61
CA PHE A 194 -1.34 6.29 -12.54
C PHE A 194 0.04 6.62 -13.11
N GLU A 195 0.57 5.76 -13.97
CA GLU A 195 1.85 5.95 -14.63
C GLU A 195 1.90 7.28 -15.38
N ALA A 196 0.85 7.62 -16.14
CA ALA A 196 0.75 8.87 -16.86
C ALA A 196 0.80 10.09 -15.92
N LYS A 197 0.11 10.02 -14.77
CA LYS A 197 0.14 11.07 -13.74
C LYS A 197 1.53 11.24 -13.10
N VAL A 198 2.35 10.19 -13.06
CA VAL A 198 3.71 10.27 -12.49
C VAL A 198 4.76 10.58 -13.56
N LYS A 199 4.59 10.10 -14.82
CA LYS A 199 5.55 10.27 -15.92
C LYS A 199 5.38 11.54 -16.74
N TYR A 200 4.17 12.07 -16.94
CA TYR A 200 4.00 13.20 -17.87
C TYR A 200 3.90 14.55 -17.13
N PRO A 201 4.80 15.52 -17.42
CA PRO A 201 4.80 16.82 -16.74
C PRO A 201 3.54 17.66 -16.96
N ILE A 202 2.82 17.44 -18.07
CA ILE A 202 1.71 18.31 -18.50
C ILE A 202 0.45 18.03 -17.70
N THR A 203 0.12 16.76 -17.46
CA THR A 203 -1.12 16.33 -16.80
C THR A 203 -0.93 15.99 -15.33
N GLY A 204 0.29 15.67 -14.91
CA GLY A 204 0.57 15.05 -13.62
C GLY A 204 1.50 15.83 -12.70
N SER A 205 1.92 17.03 -13.07
CA SER A 205 3.04 17.69 -12.39
C SER A 205 2.81 17.99 -10.91
N ALA A 206 1.66 18.55 -10.56
CA ALA A 206 1.32 18.83 -9.17
C ALA A 206 1.18 17.55 -8.34
N TYR A 207 0.57 16.51 -8.91
CA TYR A 207 0.40 15.22 -8.24
C TYR A 207 1.73 14.50 -8.03
N PHE A 208 2.60 14.50 -9.04
CA PHE A 208 3.97 13.98 -8.95
C PHE A 208 4.75 14.66 -7.82
N ILE A 209 4.74 15.99 -7.73
CA ILE A 209 5.46 16.72 -6.67
C ILE A 209 4.88 16.39 -5.29
N LYS A 210 3.55 16.25 -5.17
CA LYS A 210 2.92 15.82 -3.92
C LYS A 210 3.42 14.43 -3.51
N LEU A 211 3.35 13.45 -4.41
CA LEU A 211 3.84 12.08 -4.15
C LEU A 211 5.33 12.08 -3.80
N ALA A 212 6.17 12.77 -4.56
CA ALA A 212 7.60 12.87 -4.29
C ALA A 212 7.85 13.45 -2.88
N ASN A 213 7.11 14.48 -2.48
CA ASN A 213 7.21 15.01 -1.13
C ASN A 213 6.78 13.99 -0.06
N TRP A 214 5.68 13.27 -0.27
CA TRP A 214 5.19 12.30 0.71
C TRP A 214 6.11 11.09 0.86
N TYR A 215 6.76 10.65 -0.22
CA TYR A 215 7.61 9.45 -0.24
C TYR A 215 9.07 9.68 0.14
N PHE A 216 9.56 10.92 0.00
CA PHE A 216 10.98 11.23 0.17
C PHE A 216 11.26 12.36 1.17
N CYS A 217 10.29 13.22 1.51
CA CYS A 217 10.54 14.30 2.46
C CYS A 217 10.02 13.91 3.85
N PRO A 218 10.86 13.92 4.90
CA PRO A 218 10.38 13.82 6.27
C PRO A 218 9.40 14.96 6.54
N LEU A 219 8.34 14.66 7.29
CA LEU A 219 7.45 15.69 7.81
C LEU A 219 8.32 16.77 8.46
N LYS A 220 8.07 18.05 8.13
CA LYS A 220 8.53 19.10 9.04
C LYS A 220 7.92 18.72 10.38
N CYS A 221 8.73 18.54 11.44
CA CYS A 221 8.20 18.45 12.80
C CYS A 221 7.20 19.59 12.91
N GLN A 222 5.91 19.25 12.92
CA GLN A 222 4.90 20.24 13.25
C GLN A 222 5.29 20.63 14.66
N LYS A 223 5.86 21.82 14.85
CA LYS A 223 6.01 22.39 16.19
C LYS A 223 4.63 22.21 16.82
N PRO A 224 4.53 21.61 18.02
CA PRO A 224 3.24 21.28 18.62
C PRO A 224 2.36 22.51 18.49
N SER A 225 1.30 22.37 17.70
CA SER A 225 0.34 23.46 17.52
C SER A 225 -0.20 23.77 18.90
N ASN A 226 -0.28 25.08 19.20
CA ASN A 226 -0.79 25.61 20.47
C ASN A 226 -1.96 24.74 21.00
N PRO A 227 -1.94 24.32 22.28
CA PRO A 227 -2.93 23.41 22.86
C PRO A 227 -4.37 23.95 22.87
N SER A 228 -4.59 25.17 22.37
CA SER A 228 -5.89 25.85 22.30
C SER A 228 -6.70 25.60 21.03
N LYS A 229 -6.18 24.88 20.02
CA LYS A 229 -7.01 24.46 18.87
C LYS A 229 -7.65 23.10 19.17
N PRO A 230 -8.98 22.95 18.99
CA PRO A 230 -9.64 21.67 19.20
C PRO A 230 -9.02 20.64 18.25
N LYS A 231 -8.39 19.61 18.81
CA LYS A 231 -7.85 18.48 18.04
C LYS A 231 -8.96 17.95 17.14
N SER A 232 -8.71 17.87 15.84
CA SER A 232 -9.67 17.30 14.90
C SER A 232 -10.05 15.89 15.38
N ARG A 233 -11.33 15.53 15.19
CA ARG A 233 -11.95 14.28 15.67
C ARG A 233 -11.14 13.01 15.34
N ARG A 234 -10.25 13.08 14.35
CA ARG A 234 -9.37 12.00 13.87
C ARG A 234 -8.26 11.58 14.86
N TYR A 235 -7.83 12.45 15.78
CA TYR A 235 -6.77 12.10 16.75
C TYR A 235 -7.23 11.15 17.87
N ARG A 236 -8.55 10.95 18.08
CA ARG A 236 -9.04 10.06 19.14
C ARG A 236 -8.92 8.58 18.82
N ILE A 237 -8.78 8.20 17.56
CA ILE A 237 -8.90 6.79 17.13
C ILE A 237 -7.56 6.04 17.24
N PHE A 238 -6.42 6.73 17.12
CA PHE A 238 -5.10 6.08 17.14
C PHE A 238 -4.41 6.03 18.52
N GLY A 239 -5.12 6.38 19.60
CA GLY A 239 -4.55 6.55 20.95
C GLY A 239 -5.04 5.59 22.03
N ARG A 240 -5.72 4.49 21.71
CA ARG A 240 -6.15 3.49 22.71
C ARG A 240 -5.66 2.09 22.37
N GLY A 241 -4.47 1.74 22.85
CA GLY A 241 -4.19 0.43 23.44
C GLY A 241 -3.88 0.71 24.92
N SER A 242 -4.79 0.43 25.85
CA SER A 242 -5.01 -0.88 26.48
C SER A 242 -3.82 -1.31 27.34
N THR A 243 -3.72 -0.72 28.53
CA THR A 243 -3.17 -1.42 29.71
C THR A 243 -4.35 -1.66 30.65
N ASP A 244 -4.92 -2.85 30.54
CA ASP A 244 -5.66 -3.46 31.65
C ASP A 244 -4.60 -4.13 32.53
N GLU A 245 -4.32 -3.57 33.70
CA GLU A 245 -3.77 -4.33 34.81
C GLU A 245 -4.77 -4.32 35.97
N LYS A 246 -5.26 -5.53 36.17
CA LYS A 246 -6.10 -6.12 37.21
C LYS A 246 -5.96 -5.55 38.62
N GLU A 247 -7.11 -5.46 39.28
CA GLU A 247 -7.29 -5.54 40.72
C GLU A 247 -6.60 -6.79 41.31
N SER A 248 -5.85 -6.58 42.38
CA SER A 248 -5.78 -7.41 43.59
C SER A 248 -5.31 -6.55 44.75
#